data_AF-A0A1F4D128-F1
#
_entry.id   AF-A0A1F4D128-F1
#
_cell.length_a   1.000
_cell.length_b   1.000
_cell.length_c   1.000
_cell.angle_alpha   90.00
_cell.angle_beta   90.00
_cell.angle_gamma   90.00
#
_symmetry.space_group_name_H-M   'P 1'
#
loop_
_entity.id
_entity.type
_entity.pdbx_description
1 polymer ?
#
loop_
_entity_poly.entity_id
_entity_poly.type
_entity_poly.pdbx_seq_one_letter_code
_entity_poly.pdbx_strand_id
1 'polypeptide(L)'
;MNSVKSLVAIFACLALLAGCATGPVSEITNPFAGLFQSSEADQALSTGIKQFEEGAYAVATRNLRRALELGLASDSDRIKAHKYLAFTHCVSSRLSACRDEFAKALKIDPSMELEPSERGHPIWGPQFRSAKTRN
;
A
#
# COMPACT_ATOMS: atom_id res chain seq x y z
N MET A 1 55.14 -20.76 38.91
CA MET A 1 54.67 -19.73 39.85
C MET A 1 54.08 -18.58 39.03
N ASN A 2 52.80 -18.17 39.07
CA ASN A 2 51.55 -18.68 39.66
C ASN A 2 50.46 -17.61 39.45
N SER A 3 50.35 -17.01 38.25
CA SER A 3 49.37 -15.92 38.01
C SER A 3 48.38 -16.14 36.87
N VAL A 4 48.61 -17.10 35.96
CA VAL A 4 47.71 -17.29 34.80
C VAL A 4 46.62 -18.34 35.00
N LYS A 5 46.64 -19.11 36.10
CA LYS A 5 45.65 -20.17 36.37
C LYS A 5 44.46 -19.72 37.23
N SER A 6 44.53 -18.57 37.89
CA SER A 6 43.48 -18.13 38.84
C SER A 6 42.39 -17.25 38.22
N LEU A 7 42.55 -16.78 36.98
CA LEU A 7 41.53 -15.95 36.33
C LEU A 7 40.45 -16.76 35.59
N VAL A 8 40.67 -18.06 35.40
CA VAL A 8 39.78 -18.94 34.62
C VAL A 8 38.62 -19.51 35.48
N ALA A 9 38.61 -19.28 36.80
CA ALA A 9 37.74 -20.03 37.72
C ALA A 9 36.64 -19.21 38.44
N ILE A 10 36.49 -17.90 38.19
CA ILE A 10 35.48 -17.08 38.89
C ILE A 10 34.73 -16.19 37.90
N PHE A 11 34.07 -16.78 36.91
CA PHE A 11 32.90 -16.16 36.26
C PHE A 11 32.01 -17.23 35.60
N ALA A 12 31.98 -18.41 36.21
CA ALA A 12 31.03 -19.47 35.93
C ALA A 12 30.05 -19.53 37.10
N CYS A 13 29.12 -18.57 37.17
CA CYS A 13 27.86 -18.65 37.94
C CYS A 13 27.14 -17.29 37.93
N LEU A 14 26.55 -16.90 36.80
CA LEU A 14 25.29 -16.16 36.84
C LEU A 14 24.38 -16.68 35.74
N ALA A 15 23.65 -17.71 36.15
CA ALA A 15 22.45 -18.26 35.55
C ALA A 15 21.53 -17.13 35.06
N LEU A 16 21.12 -17.19 33.79
CA LEU A 16 19.77 -17.57 33.37
C LEU A 16 18.67 -16.61 33.86
N LEU A 17 17.87 -16.14 32.88
CA LEU A 17 16.58 -15.42 32.97
C LEU A 17 16.65 -13.92 32.67
N ALA A 18 16.98 -13.57 31.42
CA ALA A 18 16.35 -12.42 30.77
C ALA A 18 15.39 -12.97 29.71
N GLY A 19 14.11 -13.07 30.08
CA GLY A 19 13.07 -13.60 29.21
C GLY A 19 12.87 -12.73 27.98
N CYS A 20 12.84 -13.36 26.80
CA CYS A 20 12.26 -12.77 25.61
C CYS A 20 10.74 -12.74 25.79
N ALA A 21 10.20 -11.60 26.22
CA ALA A 21 8.78 -11.30 26.10
C ALA A 21 8.59 -10.10 25.17
N THR A 22 8.78 -10.34 23.88
CA THR A 22 8.28 -9.46 22.81
C THR A 22 7.29 -10.27 21.99
N GLY A 23 6.15 -10.57 22.59
CA GLY A 23 4.92 -10.77 21.84
C GLY A 23 4.28 -9.39 21.64
N PRO A 24 3.79 -9.05 20.43
CA PRO A 24 3.08 -7.80 20.24
C PRO A 24 1.78 -7.84 21.03
N VAL A 25 1.74 -7.20 22.20
CA VAL A 25 0.48 -6.86 22.89
C VAL A 25 -0.13 -5.70 22.12
N SER A 26 -0.75 -6.00 20.98
CA SER A 26 -1.55 -5.03 20.22
C SER A 26 -2.86 -5.61 19.71
N GLU A 27 -3.14 -6.88 20.00
CA GLU A 27 -4.26 -7.61 19.40
C GLU A 27 -5.52 -7.67 20.28
N ILE A 28 -5.65 -6.79 21.27
CA ILE A 28 -6.84 -6.69 22.12
C ILE A 28 -7.47 -5.30 21.98
N THR A 29 -8.35 -5.21 20.97
CA THR A 29 -9.60 -4.43 20.99
C THR A 29 -9.54 -2.95 21.38
N ASN A 30 -8.97 -2.11 20.52
CA ASN A 30 -9.47 -0.74 20.43
C ASN A 30 -10.38 -0.63 19.19
N PRO A 31 -11.73 -0.65 19.33
CA PRO A 31 -12.65 -0.60 18.20
C PRO A 31 -12.51 0.67 17.35
N PHE A 32 -11.81 1.68 17.88
CA PHE A 32 -11.50 2.92 17.18
C PHE A 32 -10.20 2.85 16.35
N ALA A 33 -9.30 1.88 16.57
CA ALA A 33 -8.05 1.79 15.82
C ALA A 33 -8.26 1.71 14.30
N GLY A 34 -9.29 0.98 13.85
CA GLY A 34 -9.68 0.91 12.44
C GLY A 34 -10.22 2.24 11.88
N LEU A 35 -10.82 3.11 12.72
CA LEU A 35 -11.27 4.44 12.30
C LEU A 35 -10.09 5.38 12.06
N PHE A 36 -9.06 5.33 12.91
CA PHE A 36 -7.82 6.07 12.68
C PHE A 36 -7.10 5.59 11.41
N GLN A 37 -6.98 4.29 11.20
CA GLN A 37 -6.37 3.73 9.98
C GLN A 37 -7.14 4.14 8.72
N SER A 38 -8.47 4.08 8.76
CA SER A 38 -9.32 4.56 7.67
C SER A 38 -9.05 6.04 7.37
N SER A 39 -8.95 6.88 8.41
CA SER A 39 -8.64 8.30 8.23
C SER A 39 -7.27 8.56 7.61
N GLU A 40 -6.26 7.74 7.94
CA GLU A 40 -4.92 7.84 7.34
C GLU A 40 -4.93 7.35 5.88
N ALA A 41 -5.67 6.26 5.59
CA ALA A 41 -5.84 5.75 4.24
C ALA A 41 -6.50 6.79 3.32
N ASP A 42 -7.56 7.44 3.80
CA ASP A 42 -8.28 8.50 3.07
C ASP A 42 -7.38 9.72 2.82
N GLN A 43 -6.57 10.12 3.80
CA GLN A 43 -5.59 11.19 3.63
C GLN A 43 -4.52 10.83 2.61
N ALA A 44 -4.00 9.60 2.64
CA ALA A 44 -3.03 9.12 1.66
C ALA A 44 -3.62 9.09 0.25
N LEU A 45 -4.88 8.67 0.10
CA LEU A 45 -5.60 8.68 -1.18
C LEU A 45 -5.75 10.10 -1.72
N SER A 46 -6.30 11.01 -0.91
CA SER A 46 -6.49 12.42 -1.28
C SER A 46 -5.17 13.09 -1.67
N THR A 47 -4.11 12.85 -0.89
CA THR A 47 -2.76 13.34 -1.18
C THR A 47 -2.22 12.78 -2.50
N GLY A 48 -2.39 11.47 -2.74
CA GLY A 48 -1.94 10.82 -3.96
C GLY A 48 -2.67 11.34 -5.21
N ILE A 49 -3.97 11.59 -5.11
CA ILE A 49 -4.78 12.17 -6.19
C ILE A 49 -4.31 13.59 -6.51
N LYS A 50 -4.18 14.45 -5.49
CA LYS A 50 -3.68 15.82 -5.68
C LYS A 50 -2.30 15.82 -6.35
N GLN A 51 -1.39 14.97 -5.90
CA GLN A 51 -0.05 14.86 -6.49
C GLN A 51 -0.09 14.37 -7.94
N PHE A 52 -1.02 13.49 -8.30
CA PHE A 52 -1.22 13.07 -9.69
C PHE A 52 -1.66 14.24 -10.56
N GLU A 53 -2.62 15.04 -10.08
CA GLU A 53 -3.13 16.21 -10.77
C GLU A 53 -2.06 17.30 -10.96
N GLU A 54 -1.12 17.40 -10.01
CA GLU A 54 0.06 18.26 -10.08
C GLU A 54 1.18 17.69 -11.00
N GLY A 55 1.00 16.49 -11.57
CA GLY A 55 2.02 15.82 -12.40
C GLY A 55 3.15 15.16 -11.62
N ALA A 56 3.06 15.13 -10.28
CA ALA A 56 4.05 14.53 -9.39
C ALA A 56 3.87 13.00 -9.28
N TYR A 57 3.89 12.31 -10.43
CA TYR A 57 3.50 10.91 -10.58
C TYR A 57 4.26 9.92 -9.69
N ALA A 58 5.56 10.15 -9.47
CA ALA A 58 6.38 9.27 -8.64
C ALA A 58 5.96 9.31 -7.16
N VAL A 59 5.61 10.49 -6.64
CA VAL A 59 5.14 10.63 -5.26
C VAL A 59 3.67 10.24 -5.13
N ALA A 60 2.85 10.56 -6.14
CA ALA A 60 1.46 10.12 -6.23
C ALA A 60 1.34 8.59 -6.12
N THR A 61 2.14 7.85 -6.90
CA THR A 61 2.16 6.38 -6.86
C THR A 61 2.41 5.83 -5.46
N ARG A 62 3.33 6.45 -4.70
CA ARG A 62 3.65 6.00 -3.34
C ARG A 62 2.48 6.22 -2.40
N ASN A 63 1.86 7.40 -2.44
CA ASN A 63 0.71 7.70 -1.58
C ASN A 63 -0.54 6.88 -1.93
N LEU A 64 -0.81 6.65 -3.22
CA LEU A 64 -1.92 5.80 -3.67
C LEU A 64 -1.74 4.34 -3.23
N ARG A 65 -0.51 3.80 -3.31
CA ARG A 65 -0.21 2.45 -2.78
C ARG A 65 -0.32 2.40 -1.26
N ARG A 66 0.19 3.41 -0.57
CA ARG A 66 0.06 3.52 0.88
C ARG A 66 -1.42 3.54 1.31
N ALA A 67 -2.28 4.25 0.58
CA ALA A 67 -3.71 4.25 0.86
C ALA A 67 -4.31 2.84 0.80
N LEU A 68 -3.98 2.08 -0.25
CA LEU A 68 -4.41 0.68 -0.38
C LEU A 68 -3.86 -0.21 0.75
N GLU A 69 -2.58 -0.04 1.12
CA GLU A 69 -1.91 -0.78 2.20
C GLU A 69 -2.50 -0.48 3.59
N LEU A 70 -2.90 0.76 3.83
CA LEU A 70 -3.56 1.19 5.08
C LEU A 70 -5.00 0.68 5.20
N GLY A 71 -5.58 0.18 4.12
CA GLY A 71 -6.94 -0.35 4.08
C GLY A 71 -8.00 0.73 3.92
N LEU A 72 -8.22 1.17 2.69
CA LEU A 72 -9.36 2.03 2.34
C LEU A 72 -10.67 1.31 2.66
N ALA A 73 -11.57 1.97 3.38
CA ALA A 73 -12.81 1.37 3.88
C ALA A 73 -13.81 1.07 2.74
N SER A 74 -13.97 2.01 1.80
CA SER A 74 -14.97 1.91 0.73
C SER A 74 -14.41 1.27 -0.54
N ASP A 75 -15.23 0.47 -1.23
CA ASP A 75 -14.89 -0.04 -2.57
C ASP A 75 -14.65 1.09 -3.58
N SER A 76 -15.44 2.16 -3.48
CA SER A 76 -15.31 3.34 -4.33
C SER A 76 -13.91 3.95 -4.24
N ASP A 77 -13.36 4.06 -3.02
CA ASP A 77 -12.02 4.62 -2.82
C ASP A 77 -10.92 3.64 -3.23
N ARG A 78 -11.09 2.33 -3.02
CA ARG A 78 -10.19 1.31 -3.56
C ARG A 78 -10.14 1.35 -5.10
N ILE A 79 -11.30 1.43 -5.74
CA ILE A 79 -11.44 1.59 -7.20
C ILE A 79 -10.74 2.88 -7.65
N LYS A 80 -10.98 3.99 -6.95
CA LYS A 80 -10.35 5.28 -7.24
C LYS A 80 -8.83 5.20 -7.14
N ALA A 81 -8.29 4.59 -6.08
CA ALA A 81 -6.85 4.41 -5.92
C ALA A 81 -6.23 3.61 -7.07
N HIS A 82 -6.83 2.47 -7.44
CA HIS A 82 -6.39 1.66 -8.58
C HIS A 82 -6.52 2.42 -9.91
N LYS A 83 -7.59 3.21 -10.12
CA LYS A 83 -7.77 4.04 -11.32
C LYS A 83 -6.64 5.06 -11.48
N TYR A 84 -6.30 5.80 -10.42
CA TYR A 84 -5.20 6.77 -10.46
C TYR A 84 -3.81 6.11 -10.58
N LEU A 85 -3.60 4.93 -10.00
CA LEU A 85 -2.39 4.13 -10.24
C LEU A 85 -2.28 3.68 -11.70
N ALA A 86 -3.39 3.25 -12.31
CA ALA A 86 -3.44 2.91 -13.72
C ALA A 86 -3.06 4.11 -14.58
N PHE A 87 -3.69 5.27 -14.38
CA PHE A 87 -3.37 6.50 -15.10
C PHE A 87 -1.89 6.87 -14.98
N THR A 88 -1.32 6.78 -13.78
CA THR A 88 0.11 7.04 -13.53
C THR A 88 1.01 6.10 -14.34
N HIS A 89 0.71 4.80 -14.35
CA HIS A 89 1.46 3.84 -15.16
C HIS A 89 1.31 4.08 -16.65
N CYS A 90 0.13 4.48 -17.11
CA CYS A 90 -0.14 4.80 -18.50
C CYS A 90 0.70 6.00 -18.98
N VAL A 91 0.70 7.12 -18.24
CA VAL A 91 1.51 8.30 -18.63
C VAL A 91 3.02 8.04 -18.51
N SER A 92 3.41 7.07 -17.68
CA SER A 92 4.81 6.60 -17.56
C SER A 92 5.21 5.55 -18.61
N SER A 93 4.39 5.31 -19.64
CA SER A 93 4.60 4.28 -20.68
C SER A 93 4.72 2.83 -20.16
N ARG A 94 4.23 2.54 -18.95
CA ARG A 94 4.22 1.19 -18.34
C ARG A 94 2.87 0.51 -18.59
N LEU A 95 2.57 0.21 -19.86
CA LEU A 95 1.23 -0.19 -20.28
C LEU A 95 0.74 -1.51 -19.66
N SER A 96 1.63 -2.46 -19.37
CA SER A 96 1.23 -3.70 -18.67
C SER A 96 0.70 -3.38 -17.28
N ALA A 97 1.49 -2.67 -16.47
CA ALA A 97 1.09 -2.26 -15.13
C ALA A 97 -0.16 -1.36 -15.16
N CYS A 98 -0.31 -0.51 -16.18
CA CYS A 98 -1.53 0.30 -16.35
C CYS A 98 -2.79 -0.60 -16.47
N ARG A 99 -2.73 -1.62 -17.34
CA ARG A 99 -3.85 -2.58 -17.48
C ARG A 99 -4.08 -3.39 -16.22
N ASP A 100 -3.02 -3.80 -15.54
CA ASP A 100 -3.13 -4.62 -14.33
C ASP A 100 -3.84 -3.84 -13.21
N GLU A 101 -3.57 -2.55 -13.05
CA GLU A 101 -4.29 -1.71 -12.08
C GLU A 101 -5.76 -1.51 -12.46
N PHE A 102 -6.08 -1.32 -13.76
CA PHE A 102 -7.48 -1.32 -14.19
C PHE A 102 -8.17 -2.65 -13.94
N ALA A 103 -7.49 -3.78 -14.16
CA ALA A 103 -8.04 -5.09 -13.87
C ALA A 103 -8.33 -5.28 -12.36
N LYS A 104 -7.47 -4.75 -11.48
CA LYS A 104 -7.74 -4.74 -10.03
C LYS A 104 -8.98 -3.93 -9.68
N ALA A 105 -9.16 -2.76 -10.29
CA ALA A 105 -10.37 -1.96 -10.11
C ALA A 105 -11.63 -2.70 -10.61
N LEU A 106 -11.56 -3.33 -11.79
CA LEU A 106 -12.65 -4.10 -12.40
C LEU A 106 -13.01 -5.38 -11.62
N LYS A 107 -12.07 -5.94 -10.86
CA LYS A 107 -12.36 -7.05 -9.94
C LYS A 107 -13.22 -6.62 -8.75
N ILE A 108 -13.10 -5.37 -8.33
CA ILE A 108 -13.92 -4.80 -7.25
C ILE A 108 -15.31 -4.46 -7.81
N ASP A 109 -15.36 -3.78 -8.96
CA ASP A 109 -16.60 -3.46 -9.67
C ASP A 109 -16.47 -3.76 -11.17
N PRO A 110 -17.00 -4.90 -11.65
CA PRO A 110 -16.99 -5.25 -13.07
C PRO A 110 -17.79 -4.27 -13.95
N SER A 111 -18.72 -3.51 -13.35
CA SER A 111 -19.55 -2.54 -14.05
C SER A 111 -18.89 -1.16 -14.17
N MET A 112 -17.74 -0.93 -13.51
CA MET A 112 -17.09 0.37 -13.52
C MET A 112 -16.89 0.87 -14.95
N GLU A 113 -17.00 2.18 -15.12
CA GLU A 113 -16.72 2.88 -16.36
C GLU A 113 -15.78 4.03 -16.07
N LEU A 114 -14.96 4.37 -17.06
CA LEU A 114 -14.21 5.62 -17.02
C LEU A 114 -15.15 6.79 -17.33
N GLU A 115 -14.85 7.96 -16.77
CA GLU A 115 -15.60 9.18 -17.08
C GLU A 115 -15.46 9.55 -18.57
N PRO A 116 -16.39 10.33 -19.16
CA PRO A 116 -16.34 10.67 -20.58
C PRO A 116 -14.99 11.25 -21.05
N SER A 117 -14.39 12.12 -20.25
CA SER A 117 -13.06 12.71 -20.51
C SER A 117 -11.94 11.66 -20.45
N GLU A 118 -12.01 10.73 -19.51
CA GLU A 118 -11.03 9.65 -19.32
C GLU A 118 -11.12 8.59 -20.43
N ARG A 119 -12.35 8.22 -20.85
CA ARG A 119 -12.59 7.27 -21.96
C ARG A 119 -12.07 7.78 -23.29
N GLY A 120 -12.17 9.09 -23.51
CA GLY A 120 -11.67 9.76 -24.71
C GLY A 120 -10.15 9.92 -24.73
N HIS A 121 -9.47 9.71 -23.61
CA HIS A 121 -8.02 9.88 -23.53
C HIS A 121 -7.29 8.83 -24.40
N PRO A 122 -6.37 9.24 -25.29
CA PRO A 122 -5.76 8.35 -26.29
C PRO A 122 -4.94 7.21 -25.68
N ILE A 123 -4.47 7.35 -24.44
CA ILE A 123 -3.69 6.32 -23.74
C ILE A 123 -4.56 5.52 -22.78
N TRP A 124 -5.45 6.15 -22.01
CA TRP A 124 -6.16 5.48 -20.91
C TRP A 124 -7.31 4.62 -21.42
N GLY A 125 -8.13 5.17 -22.32
CA GLY A 125 -9.28 4.48 -22.88
C GLY A 125 -8.95 3.11 -23.48
N PRO A 126 -7.91 2.99 -24.35
CA PRO A 126 -7.51 1.70 -24.90
C PRO A 126 -7.05 0.68 -23.84
N GLN A 127 -6.30 1.11 -22.82
CA GLN A 127 -5.85 0.19 -21.77
C GLN A 127 -7.02 -0.30 -20.90
N PHE A 128 -7.96 0.59 -20.57
CA PHE A 128 -9.16 0.22 -19.83
C PHE A 128 -10.05 -0.76 -20.60
N ARG A 129 -10.32 -0.49 -21.89
CA ARG A 129 -11.07 -1.42 -22.76
C ARG A 129 -10.37 -2.77 -22.87
N SER A 130 -9.05 -2.77 -23.00
CA SER A 130 -8.26 -4.00 -23.01
C SER A 130 -8.36 -4.76 -21.69
N ALA A 131 -8.43 -4.07 -20.54
CA ALA A 131 -8.62 -4.72 -19.24
C ALA A 131 -10.01 -5.36 -19.14
N LYS A 132 -11.07 -4.65 -19.57
CA LYS A 132 -12.45 -5.18 -19.61
C LYS A 132 -12.61 -6.45 -20.44
N THR A 133 -11.86 -6.58 -21.53
CA THR A 133 -11.97 -7.75 -22.41
C THR A 133 -11.28 -9.00 -21.82
N ARG A 134 -10.37 -8.82 -20.85
CA ARG A 134 -9.55 -9.89 -20.27
C ARG A 134 -10.02 -10.34 -18.88
N ASN A 135 -10.98 -9.64 -18.29
CA ASN A 135 -11.47 -9.82 -16.94
C ASN A 135 -12.88 -10.37 -16.97
#